data_AF-C6ZG68-F1
#
_entry.id   AF-C6ZG68-F1
#
_cell.length_a   1.000
_cell.length_b   1.000
_cell.length_c   1.000
_cell.angle_alpha   90.00
_cell.angle_beta   90.00
_cell.angle_gamma   90.00
#
_symmetry.space_group_name_H-M   'P 1'
#
loop_
_entity.id
_entity.type
_entity.pdbx_description
1 polymer ?
#
loop_
_entity_poly.entity_id
_entity_poly.type
_entity_poly.pdbx_seq_one_letter_code
_entity_poly.pdbx_strand_id
1 'polypeptide(L)'
;ALIKKPDLLLLDEPTNHLDIDSINWLEEFLASYNGAILFITHDRKFLNNVAKNIIELDRGHLYCFDGNYTKFLEKKEQILDAQEKANSEFDKKLAQEEAWIRQGIKARRTRNEGRVRALEQMRRERKQRRENIGKADIKVVQVEKSSKKVIHAEN
;
A
#
# COMPACT_ATOMS: atom_id res chain seq x y z
N ALA A 1 -11.01 29.39 7.87
CA ALA A 1 -10.50 28.36 8.80
C ALA A 1 -9.14 28.73 9.40
N LEU A 2 -8.16 29.19 8.59
CA LEU A 2 -6.79 29.54 9.03
C LEU A 2 -6.66 30.65 10.10
N ILE A 3 -7.69 31.49 10.28
CA ILE A 3 -7.68 32.60 11.25
C ILE A 3 -7.65 32.11 12.71
N LYS A 4 -8.08 30.86 12.97
CA LYS A 4 -8.19 30.30 14.33
C LYS A 4 -6.96 29.51 14.82
N LYS A 5 -5.89 29.37 14.02
CA LYS A 5 -4.69 28.57 14.36
C LYS A 5 -5.03 27.22 15.04
N PRO A 6 -5.70 26.28 14.33
CA PRO A 6 -6.11 25.03 14.95
C PRO A 6 -4.92 24.14 15.32
N ASP A 7 -5.03 23.35 16.38
CA ASP A 7 -3.97 22.39 16.76
C ASP A 7 -3.81 21.25 15.74
N LEU A 8 -4.85 20.99 14.94
CA LEU A 8 -4.89 19.97 13.88
C LEU A 8 -5.47 20.55 12.59
N LEU A 9 -4.74 20.37 11.49
CA LEU A 9 -5.18 20.70 10.14
C LEU A 9 -5.46 19.41 9.36
N LEU A 10 -6.67 19.31 8.81
CA LEU A 10 -7.09 18.22 7.93
C LEU A 10 -7.21 18.73 6.50
N LEU A 11 -6.51 18.13 5.56
CA LEU A 11 -6.51 18.54 4.15
C LEU A 11 -6.82 17.35 3.24
N ASP A 12 -7.72 17.53 2.30
CA ASP A 12 -8.04 16.53 1.29
C ASP A 12 -7.70 17.10 -0.09
N GLU A 13 -6.80 16.42 -0.80
CA GLU A 13 -6.22 16.83 -2.09
C GLU A 13 -5.81 18.32 -2.16
N PRO A 14 -4.92 18.80 -1.27
CA PRO A 14 -4.60 20.22 -1.16
C PRO A 14 -3.81 20.79 -2.33
N THR A 15 -3.26 19.96 -3.20
CA THR A 15 -2.52 20.37 -4.41
C THR A 15 -3.43 20.57 -5.63
N ASN A 16 -4.72 20.22 -5.52
CA ASN A 16 -5.64 20.30 -6.64
C ASN A 16 -5.89 21.76 -7.08
N HIS A 17 -5.91 21.99 -8.39
CA HIS A 17 -6.07 23.32 -9.01
C HIS A 17 -5.00 24.36 -8.63
N LEU A 18 -3.87 23.94 -8.05
CA LEU A 18 -2.73 24.82 -7.78
C LEU A 18 -1.70 24.76 -8.89
N ASP A 19 -1.05 25.90 -9.15
CA ASP A 19 0.17 25.97 -9.96
C ASP A 19 1.40 25.59 -9.12
N ILE A 20 2.55 25.44 -9.79
CA ILE A 20 3.79 24.98 -9.15
C ILE A 20 4.25 25.94 -8.05
N ASP A 21 4.11 27.24 -8.26
CA ASP A 21 4.53 28.26 -7.29
C ASP A 21 3.64 28.20 -6.04
N SER A 22 2.32 28.01 -6.20
CA SER A 22 1.41 27.83 -5.07
C SER A 22 1.67 26.52 -4.33
N ILE A 23 2.04 25.45 -5.02
CA ILE A 23 2.43 24.18 -4.38
C ILE A 23 3.68 24.39 -3.52
N ASN A 24 4.71 25.04 -4.05
CA ASN A 24 5.94 25.31 -3.30
C ASN A 24 5.66 26.17 -2.05
N TRP A 25 4.84 27.21 -2.18
CA TRP A 25 4.41 28.02 -1.04
C TRP A 25 3.65 27.19 0.00
N LEU A 26 2.75 26.31 -0.45
CA LEU A 26 2.00 25.43 0.43
C LEU A 26 2.93 24.45 1.17
N GLU A 27 3.94 23.88 0.50
CA GLU A 27 4.95 23.03 1.13
C GLU A 27 5.68 23.77 2.26
N GLU A 28 6.13 25.00 2.01
CA GLU A 28 6.79 25.86 3.02
C GLU A 28 5.85 26.22 4.17
N PHE A 29 4.59 26.54 3.86
CA PHE A 29 3.57 26.85 4.85
C PHE A 29 3.30 25.65 5.77
N LEU A 30 3.15 24.45 5.22
CA LEU A 30 2.90 23.25 6.01
C LEU A 30 4.14 22.82 6.80
N ALA A 31 5.35 23.02 6.26
CA ALA A 31 6.59 22.75 6.97
C ALA A 31 6.78 23.64 8.21
N SER A 32 6.30 24.89 8.15
CA SER A 32 6.37 25.87 9.25
C SER A 32 5.15 25.87 10.17
N TYR A 33 4.15 25.03 9.90
CA TYR A 33 2.94 24.97 10.70
C TYR A 33 3.19 24.38 12.09
N ASN A 34 2.93 25.18 13.12
CA ASN A 34 3.07 24.77 14.52
C ASN A 34 1.82 24.02 15.02
N GLY A 35 1.58 22.83 14.46
CA GLY A 35 0.49 21.94 14.84
C GLY A 35 0.57 20.59 14.13
N ALA A 36 -0.41 19.72 14.37
CA ALA A 36 -0.54 18.48 13.64
C ALA A 36 -1.18 18.72 12.28
N ILE A 37 -0.74 17.97 11.26
CA ILE A 37 -1.29 18.02 9.92
C ILE A 37 -1.56 16.59 9.48
N LEU A 38 -2.79 16.32 9.06
CA LEU A 38 -3.15 15.10 8.37
C LEU A 38 -3.67 15.50 6.99
N PHE A 39 -3.06 14.97 5.95
CA PHE A 39 -3.47 15.26 4.59
C PHE A 39 -3.52 14.00 3.74
N ILE A 40 -4.39 14.04 2.74
CA ILE A 40 -4.52 13.01 1.71
C ILE A 40 -4.17 13.67 0.38
N THR A 41 -3.27 13.07 -0.38
CA THR A 41 -2.98 13.51 -1.74
C THR A 41 -2.48 12.37 -2.62
N HIS A 42 -2.70 12.51 -3.92
CA HIS A 42 -2.07 11.68 -4.94
C HIS A 42 -0.70 12.20 -5.44
N ASP A 43 -0.27 13.40 -5.04
CA ASP A 43 1.04 13.95 -5.45
C ASP A 43 2.20 13.35 -4.65
N ARG A 44 3.03 12.56 -5.35
CA ARG A 44 4.20 11.87 -4.78
C ARG A 44 5.32 12.82 -4.35
N LYS A 45 5.52 13.94 -5.07
CA LYS A 45 6.57 14.91 -4.72
C LYS A 45 6.18 15.64 -3.44
N PHE A 46 4.94 16.10 -3.39
CA PHE A 46 4.39 16.74 -2.21
C PHE A 46 4.43 15.82 -0.99
N LEU A 47 3.99 14.56 -1.13
CA LEU A 47 4.13 13.56 -0.06
C LEU A 47 5.58 13.39 0.39
N ASN A 48 6.52 13.35 -0.54
CA ASN A 48 7.92 13.16 -0.19
C ASN A 48 8.55 14.37 0.52
N ASN A 49 8.10 15.58 0.18
CA ASN A 49 8.63 16.83 0.72
C ASN A 49 8.01 17.19 2.08
N VAL A 50 6.70 16.97 2.24
CA VAL A 50 5.93 17.43 3.41
C VAL A 50 5.70 16.31 4.44
N ALA A 51 5.46 15.07 4.01
CA ALA A 51 5.08 14.01 4.93
C ALA A 51 6.28 13.53 5.77
N LYS A 52 6.10 13.54 7.10
CA LYS A 52 7.07 12.97 8.06
C LYS A 52 6.79 11.51 8.39
N ASN A 53 5.52 11.11 8.28
CA ASN A 53 5.02 9.76 8.47
C ASN A 53 3.97 9.46 7.37
N ILE A 54 3.92 8.21 6.92
CA ILE A 54 2.92 7.73 5.95
C ILE A 54 2.00 6.74 6.65
N ILE A 55 0.69 6.91 6.45
CA ILE A 55 -0.31 5.96 6.92
C ILE A 55 -0.90 5.28 5.68
N GLU A 56 -0.72 3.97 5.61
CA GLU A 56 -1.31 3.13 4.57
C GLU A 56 -2.55 2.42 5.11
N LEU A 57 -3.66 2.54 4.39
CA LEU A 57 -4.86 1.74 4.63
C LEU A 57 -4.87 0.55 3.67
N ASP A 58 -4.62 -0.65 4.19
CA ASP A 58 -4.71 -1.89 3.42
C ASP A 58 -5.66 -2.88 4.11
N ARG A 59 -6.68 -3.34 3.37
CA ARG A 59 -7.68 -4.35 3.81
C ARG A 59 -8.36 -4.04 5.15
N GLY A 60 -8.57 -2.77 5.47
CA GLY A 60 -9.18 -2.32 6.72
C GLY A 60 -8.21 -2.22 7.89
N HIS A 61 -6.92 -2.41 7.65
CA HIS A 61 -5.84 -2.20 8.61
C HIS A 61 -5.07 -0.94 8.26
N LEU A 62 -4.73 -0.15 9.29
CA LEU A 62 -3.85 1.00 9.16
C LEU A 62 -2.43 0.60 9.53
N TYR A 63 -1.49 0.90 8.65
CA TYR A 63 -0.06 0.70 8.85
C TYR A 63 0.63 2.05 8.85
N CYS A 64 1.31 2.36 9.95
CA CYS A 64 2.05 3.61 10.09
C CYS A 64 3.53 3.38 9.78
N PHE A 65 4.09 4.21 8.92
CA PHE A 65 5.49 4.17 8.51
C PHE A 65 6.16 5.49 8.82
N ASP A 66 7.21 5.44 9.64
CA ASP A 66 8.03 6.61 9.89
C ASP A 66 8.91 6.93 8.68
N GLY A 67 8.94 8.20 8.31
CA GLY A 67 9.71 8.73 7.20
C GLY A 67 8.85 9.30 6.06
N ASN A 68 9.56 9.82 5.06
CA ASN A 68 8.96 10.35 3.85
C ASN A 68 8.45 9.24 2.93
N TYR A 69 7.79 9.65 1.84
CA TYR A 69 7.25 8.73 0.85
C TYR A 69 8.29 7.77 0.25
N THR A 70 9.52 8.21 0.01
CA THR A 70 10.58 7.35 -0.53
C THR A 70 10.93 6.20 0.41
N LYS A 71 11.14 6.49 1.70
CA LYS A 71 11.39 5.46 2.73
C LYS A 71 10.21 4.50 2.90
N PHE A 72 8.99 5.01 2.77
CA PHE A 72 7.80 4.17 2.76
C PHE A 72 7.83 3.16 1.60
N LEU A 73 8.18 3.59 0.39
CA LEU A 73 8.27 2.68 -0.77
C LEU A 73 9.31 1.59 -0.55
N GLU A 74 10.50 1.92 -0.05
CA GLU A 74 11.55 0.94 0.27
C GLU A 74 11.08 -0.10 1.30
N LYS A 75 10.47 0.36 2.40
CA LYS A 75 9.91 -0.54 3.43
C LYS A 75 8.80 -1.42 2.85
N LYS A 76 7.94 -0.85 2.03
CA LYS A 76 6.83 -1.57 1.41
C LYS A 76 7.33 -2.68 0.47
N GLU A 77 8.36 -2.39 -0.33
CA GLU A 77 9.01 -3.39 -1.19
C GLU A 77 9.60 -4.54 -0.37
N GLN A 78 10.33 -4.24 0.72
CA GLN A 78 10.87 -5.26 1.62
C GLN A 78 9.79 -6.15 2.25
N ILE A 79 8.67 -5.55 2.65
CA ILE A 79 7.52 -6.29 3.21
C ILE A 79 6.92 -7.21 2.15
N LEU A 80 6.73 -6.72 0.91
CA LEU A 80 6.19 -7.51 -0.19
C LEU A 80 7.12 -8.68 -0.55
N ASP A 81 8.42 -8.45 -0.64
CA ASP A 81 9.41 -9.49 -0.92
C ASP A 81 9.45 -10.56 0.18
N ALA A 82 9.38 -10.14 1.45
CA ALA A 82 9.33 -11.06 2.59
C ALA A 82 8.04 -11.90 2.56
N GLN A 83 6.90 -11.28 2.24
CA GLN A 83 5.63 -11.97 2.07
C GLN A 83 5.68 -12.97 0.91
N GLU A 84 6.27 -12.60 -0.23
CA GLU A 84 6.39 -13.48 -1.39
C GLU A 84 7.26 -14.70 -1.08
N LYS A 85 8.40 -14.51 -0.42
CA LYS A 85 9.28 -15.61 0.02
C LYS A 85 8.55 -16.55 0.99
N ALA A 86 7.91 -16.01 2.01
CA ALA A 86 7.13 -16.80 2.97
C ALA A 86 5.99 -17.57 2.30
N ASN A 87 5.31 -16.94 1.33
CA ASN A 87 4.25 -17.58 0.55
C ASN A 87 4.80 -18.72 -0.32
N SER A 88 5.94 -18.53 -0.99
CA SER A 88 6.60 -19.54 -1.81
C SER A 88 7.04 -20.74 -0.97
N GLU A 89 7.64 -20.51 0.20
CA GLU A 89 8.03 -21.57 1.14
C GLU A 89 6.81 -22.33 1.65
N PHE A 90 5.74 -21.62 2.01
CA PHE A 90 4.47 -22.21 2.41
C PHE A 90 3.88 -23.10 1.30
N ASP A 91 3.89 -22.63 0.05
CA ASP A 91 3.33 -23.37 -1.09
C ASP A 91 4.17 -24.61 -1.43
N LYS A 92 5.50 -24.51 -1.35
CA LYS A 92 6.41 -25.66 -1.49
C LYS A 92 6.12 -26.72 -0.42
N LYS A 93 5.96 -26.29 0.84
CA LYS A 93 5.62 -27.19 1.95
C LYS A 93 4.26 -27.83 1.73
N LEU A 94 3.25 -27.05 1.35
CA LEU A 94 1.92 -27.55 1.04
C LEU A 94 1.98 -28.62 -0.06
N ALA A 95 2.69 -28.36 -1.16
CA ALA A 95 2.85 -29.31 -2.26
C ALA A 95 3.54 -30.62 -1.83
N GLN A 96 4.57 -30.55 -0.98
CA GLN A 96 5.23 -31.74 -0.42
C GLN A 96 4.28 -32.57 0.45
N GLU A 97 3.49 -31.91 1.30
CA GLU A 97 2.50 -32.57 2.16
C GLU A 97 1.35 -33.18 1.34
N GLU A 98 0.91 -32.52 0.27
CA GLU A 98 -0.07 -33.08 -0.65
C GLU A 98 0.47 -34.29 -1.42
N ALA A 99 1.73 -34.24 -1.87
CA ALA A 99 2.39 -35.37 -2.50
C ALA A 99 2.53 -36.56 -1.54
N TRP A 100 2.86 -36.31 -0.26
CA TRP A 100 2.91 -37.33 0.78
C TRP A 100 1.56 -38.04 0.97
N ILE A 101 0.44 -37.30 1.03
CA ILE A 101 -0.89 -37.91 1.09
C ILE A 101 -1.21 -38.70 -0.18
N ARG A 102 -0.90 -38.16 -1.37
CA ARG A 102 -1.18 -38.79 -2.67
C ARG A 102 -0.38 -40.05 -2.94
N GLN A 103 0.88 -40.10 -2.51
CA GLN A 103 1.75 -41.29 -2.64
C GLN A 103 1.19 -42.51 -1.90
N GLY A 104 0.17 -42.27 -1.06
CA GLY A 104 -0.63 -43.31 -0.50
C GLY A 104 0.06 -43.95 0.69
N ILE A 105 -0.80 -44.36 1.61
CA ILE A 105 -0.57 -45.23 2.75
C ILE A 105 -0.04 -46.59 2.20
N LYS A 106 1.15 -46.63 1.59
CA LYS A 106 1.77 -47.85 1.05
C LYS A 106 2.17 -48.81 2.16
N ALA A 107 2.22 -48.34 3.40
CA ALA A 107 2.30 -49.17 4.60
C ALA A 107 1.07 -48.89 5.48
N ARG A 108 0.12 -49.83 5.50
CA ARG A 108 -0.85 -49.94 6.59
C ARG A 108 -0.07 -50.04 7.90
N ARG A 109 -0.13 -49.00 8.73
CA ARG A 109 -0.36 -49.04 10.20
C ARG A 109 -0.01 -47.66 10.75
N THR A 110 -1.02 -46.99 11.29
CA THR A 110 -0.97 -45.65 11.92
C THR A 110 -0.79 -44.50 10.92
N ARG A 111 -1.92 -44.06 10.34
CA ARG A 111 -2.03 -42.75 9.70
C ARG A 111 -1.61 -41.71 10.75
N ASN A 112 -0.60 -40.89 10.47
CA ASN A 112 -0.25 -39.80 11.37
C ASN A 112 -1.36 -38.74 11.29
N GLU A 113 -2.39 -38.90 12.13
CA GLU A 113 -3.57 -38.04 12.17
C GLU A 113 -3.21 -36.57 12.48
N GLY A 114 -2.11 -36.34 13.19
CA GLY A 114 -1.57 -34.99 13.43
C GLY A 114 -1.11 -34.33 12.13
N ARG A 115 -0.39 -35.07 11.27
CA ARG A 115 0.08 -34.56 9.97
C ARG A 115 -1.07 -34.30 8.99
N VAL A 116 -2.11 -35.14 9.01
CA VAL A 116 -3.32 -34.93 8.20
C VAL A 116 -4.08 -33.68 8.64
N ARG A 117 -4.28 -33.50 9.95
CA ARG A 117 -4.89 -32.29 10.51
C ARG A 117 -4.10 -31.02 10.15
N ALA A 118 -2.77 -31.09 10.21
CA ALA A 118 -1.91 -29.97 9.80
C ALA A 118 -2.08 -29.62 8.32
N LEU A 119 -2.16 -30.61 7.42
CA LEU A 119 -2.41 -30.35 5.99
C LEU A 119 -3.79 -29.72 5.76
N GLU A 120 -4.84 -30.21 6.43
CA GLU A 120 -6.18 -29.62 6.33
C GLU A 120 -6.19 -28.16 6.78
N GLN A 121 -5.45 -27.83 7.84
CA GLN A 121 -5.27 -26.46 8.29
C GLN A 121 -4.55 -25.60 7.25
N MET A 122 -3.44 -26.08 6.67
CA MET A 122 -2.70 -25.36 5.60
C MET A 122 -3.58 -25.10 4.37
N ARG A 123 -4.47 -26.04 4.00
CA ARG A 123 -5.44 -25.83 2.90
C ARG A 123 -6.45 -24.74 3.22
N ARG A 124 -6.96 -24.70 4.44
CA ARG A 124 -7.88 -23.64 4.89
C ARG A 124 -7.18 -22.29 4.87
N GLU A 125 -5.95 -22.23 5.38
CA GLU A 125 -5.13 -21.02 5.38
C GLU A 125 -4.85 -20.51 3.96
N ARG A 126 -4.47 -21.40 3.03
CA ARG A 126 -4.29 -21.04 1.61
C ARG A 126 -5.59 -20.51 0.97
N LYS A 127 -6.74 -21.10 1.30
CA LYS A 127 -8.06 -20.66 0.78
C LYS A 127 -8.51 -19.32 1.37
N GLN A 128 -8.18 -19.05 2.63
CA GLN A 128 -8.51 -17.80 3.32
C GLN A 128 -7.52 -16.67 3.02
N ARG A 129 -6.33 -16.99 2.50
CA ARG A 129 -5.35 -16.01 2.04
C ARG A 129 -6.02 -15.15 0.96
N ARG A 130 -6.38 -13.92 1.34
CA ARG A 130 -6.73 -12.87 0.38
C ARG A 130 -5.46 -12.62 -0.42
N GLU A 131 -5.41 -13.09 -1.67
CA GLU A 131 -4.33 -12.76 -2.57
C GLU A 131 -4.22 -11.23 -2.63
N ASN A 132 -3.01 -10.70 -2.43
CA ASN A 132 -2.74 -9.33 -2.85
C ASN A 132 -3.28 -9.26 -4.27
N ILE A 133 -4.20 -8.35 -4.57
CA ILE A 133 -4.51 -8.03 -5.96
C ILE A 133 -3.15 -7.59 -6.50
N GLY A 134 -2.46 -8.54 -7.13
CA GLY A 134 -1.07 -8.42 -7.51
C GLY A 134 -1.01 -7.20 -8.40
N LYS A 135 0.02 -6.37 -8.17
CA LYS A 135 0.35 -5.14 -8.90
C LYS A 135 -0.87 -4.65 -9.65
N ALA A 136 -1.69 -3.78 -9.03
CA ALA A 136 -2.37 -2.81 -9.87
C ALA A 136 -1.27 -2.29 -10.79
N ASP A 137 -1.34 -2.72 -12.05
CA ASP A 137 -0.45 -2.30 -13.09
C ASP A 137 -0.84 -0.83 -13.18
N ILE A 138 -0.23 -0.01 -12.34
CA ILE A 138 -0.14 1.41 -12.55
C ILE A 138 0.85 1.49 -13.71
N LYS A 139 0.41 1.00 -14.88
CA LYS A 139 0.46 1.80 -16.08
C LYS A 139 -0.05 3.13 -15.60
N VAL A 140 0.92 3.98 -15.29
CA VAL A 140 0.78 5.41 -15.38
C VAL A 140 0.25 5.61 -16.78
N VAL A 141 -1.07 5.50 -16.92
CA VAL A 141 -1.78 6.22 -17.94
C VAL A 141 -1.42 7.63 -17.54
N GLN A 142 -0.36 8.16 -18.16
CA GLN A 142 -0.24 9.58 -18.38
C GLN A 142 -1.64 9.96 -18.86
N VAL A 143 -2.41 10.54 -17.95
CA VAL A 143 -3.63 11.22 -18.32
C VAL A 143 -3.13 12.28 -19.28
N GLU A 144 -3.28 11.99 -20.57
CA GLU A 144 -2.98 12.93 -21.62
C GLU A 144 -3.71 14.20 -21.23
N LYS A 145 -2.91 15.26 -21.09
CA LYS A 145 -3.34 16.64 -20.89
C LYS A 145 -4.63 16.86 -21.67
N SER A 146 -5.76 16.96 -20.97
CA SER A 146 -6.99 17.50 -21.55
C SER A 146 -6.74 18.97 -21.84
N SER A 147 -6.08 19.20 -22.97
CA SER A 147 -5.71 20.49 -23.49
C SER A 147 -6.91 21.06 -24.23
N LYS A 148 -7.99 21.37 -23.50
CA LYS A 148 -9.04 22.20 -24.07
C LYS A 148 -8.60 23.66 -23.94
N LYS A 149 -7.67 24.07 -24.81
CA LYS A 149 -7.39 25.48 -25.09
C LYS A 149 -8.69 26.11 -25.61
N VAL A 150 -9.28 27.00 -24.83
CA VAL A 150 -10.28 27.94 -25.33
C VAL A 150 -9.65 29.31 -25.24
N ILE A 151 -9.10 29.77 -26.37
CA ILE A 151 -8.80 31.18 -26.58
C ILE A 151 -10.09 31.77 -27.15
N HIS A 152 -10.64 32.77 -26.48
CA HIS A 152 -11.61 33.68 -27.08
C HIS A 152 -11.09 35.10 -26.89
N ALA A 153 -10.82 35.76 -28.01
CA ALA A 153 -10.58 37.19 -28.09
C ALA A 153 -11.68 37.75 -29.00
N GLU A 154 -12.40 38.75 -28.50
CA GLU A 154 -13.27 39.60 -29.31
C GLU A 154 -12.76 41.04 -29.17
N ASN A 155 -12.86 41.79 -30.27
CA ASN A 155 -12.27 43.12 -30.50
C ASN A 155 -12.66 44.19 -29.48
#